data_AF-A0A836CFD6-F1
#
_entry.id   AF-A0A836CFD6-F1
#
_cell.length_a   1.000
_cell.length_b   1.000
_cell.length_c   1.000
_cell.angle_alpha   90.00
_cell.angle_beta   90.00
_cell.angle_gamma   90.00
#
_symmetry.space_group_name_H-M   'P 1'
#
loop_
_entity.id
_entity.type
_entity.pdbx_description
1 polymer ?
#
loop_
_entity_poly.entity_id
_entity_poly.type
_entity_poly.pdbx_seq_one_letter_code
_entity_poly.pdbx_strand_id
1 'polypeptide(L)'
;MPLLVVNGGPGGTHDYMLPFRYMACRASPSGTRYRIIFYDQLGSGRSAVRNSTGEPQAATAPSVWYLTAELQAMVQGVVLRKNSGPFHLLGQGFGGLIALSYATTYPDFTQEKMASLILASPAAPNMHSVVDGVVANMKAQMPAPYFQVLMSGNTTDPAWGAALANYNNLMVLRLTPTPDCVLSTVAGSSDAMRTALWGHQPWQLTGNAARTDLKRDLPRVRHFFNHKLQPHS
;
A
#
# COMPACT_ATOMS: atom_id res chain seq x y z
N MET A 1 11.35 -19.83 -0.83
CA MET A 1 10.04 -19.32 -0.36
C MET A 1 9.62 -18.16 -1.25
N PRO A 2 8.33 -18.04 -1.61
CA PRO A 2 7.84 -16.93 -2.42
C PRO A 2 7.73 -15.64 -1.62
N LEU A 3 7.88 -14.50 -2.30
CA LEU A 3 7.55 -13.17 -1.81
C LEU A 3 6.26 -12.70 -2.49
N LEU A 4 5.22 -12.42 -1.70
CA LEU A 4 4.02 -11.74 -2.17
C LEU A 4 4.15 -10.24 -1.92
N VAL A 5 3.93 -9.45 -2.97
CA VAL A 5 4.01 -7.99 -2.92
C VAL A 5 2.61 -7.40 -2.97
N VAL A 6 2.27 -6.58 -1.98
CA VAL A 6 1.01 -5.84 -1.86
C VAL A 6 1.30 -4.37 -2.14
N ASN A 7 0.80 -3.90 -3.28
CA ASN A 7 0.99 -2.52 -3.71
C ASN A 7 0.19 -1.52 -2.86
N GLY A 8 0.55 -0.25 -2.99
CA GLY A 8 -0.06 0.88 -2.32
C GLY A 8 -1.09 1.58 -3.20
N GLY A 9 -1.40 2.81 -2.80
CA GLY A 9 -2.49 3.61 -3.32
C GLY A 9 -3.16 4.34 -2.16
N PRO A 10 -4.44 4.07 -1.85
CA PRO A 10 -5.26 2.98 -2.39
C PRO A 10 -5.64 3.20 -3.85
N GLY A 11 -5.98 2.12 -4.55
CA GLY A 11 -6.33 2.17 -5.97
C GLY A 11 -5.14 2.07 -6.94
N GLY A 12 -3.91 1.93 -6.45
CA GLY A 12 -2.74 1.78 -7.31
C GLY A 12 -2.65 0.40 -7.97
N THR A 13 -1.67 0.24 -8.86
CA THR A 13 -1.32 -1.05 -9.49
C THR A 13 0.01 -1.57 -8.95
N HIS A 14 0.35 -2.81 -9.28
CA HIS A 14 1.65 -3.39 -8.94
C HIS A 14 2.82 -2.83 -9.77
N ASP A 15 2.55 -2.09 -10.86
CA ASP A 15 3.58 -1.76 -11.85
C ASP A 15 4.76 -1.00 -11.21
N TYR A 16 4.53 -0.03 -10.33
CA TYR A 16 5.60 0.70 -9.61
C TYR A 16 6.45 -0.19 -8.67
N MET A 17 5.97 -1.39 -8.33
CA MET A 17 6.68 -2.38 -7.52
C MET A 17 7.50 -3.36 -8.38
N LEU A 18 7.38 -3.34 -9.71
CA LEU A 18 8.14 -4.20 -10.61
C LEU A 18 9.67 -4.12 -10.47
N PRO A 19 10.31 -3.04 -9.98
CA PRO A 19 11.75 -3.08 -9.68
C PRO A 19 12.15 -4.24 -8.74
N PHE A 20 11.27 -4.71 -7.85
CA PHE A 20 11.53 -5.89 -7.01
C PHE A 20 11.76 -7.17 -7.82
N ARG A 21 11.31 -7.26 -9.09
CA ARG A 21 11.57 -8.41 -9.97
C ARG A 21 13.06 -8.72 -10.12
N TYR A 22 13.92 -7.72 -9.94
CA TYR A 22 15.37 -7.90 -9.97
C TYR A 22 15.86 -8.92 -8.93
N MET A 23 15.18 -9.03 -7.78
CA MET A 23 15.52 -10.05 -6.77
C MET A 23 15.26 -11.48 -7.29
N ALA A 24 14.32 -11.69 -8.21
CA ALA A 24 14.09 -13.00 -8.83
C ALA A 24 15.22 -13.38 -9.81
N CYS A 25 15.87 -12.38 -10.40
CA CYS A 25 17.00 -12.58 -11.30
C CYS A 25 18.30 -12.91 -10.54
N ARG A 26 18.41 -12.52 -9.27
CA ARG A 26 19.55 -12.83 -8.41
C ARG A 26 19.38 -14.20 -7.74
N ALA A 27 20.43 -15.00 -7.79
CA ALA A 27 20.55 -16.14 -6.90
C ALA A 27 21.03 -15.65 -5.53
N SER A 28 20.51 -16.21 -4.44
CA SER A 28 21.11 -16.09 -3.11
C SER A 28 22.55 -16.65 -3.14
N PRO A 29 23.37 -16.41 -2.10
CA PRO A 29 24.65 -17.09 -1.94
C PRO A 29 24.55 -18.63 -2.00
N SER A 30 23.39 -19.18 -1.63
CA SER A 30 23.06 -20.61 -1.71
C SER A 30 22.47 -21.04 -3.07
N GLY A 31 22.52 -20.20 -4.11
CA GLY A 31 22.02 -20.52 -5.45
C GLY A 31 20.49 -20.44 -5.62
N THR A 32 19.74 -20.09 -4.58
CA THR A 32 18.26 -20.09 -4.61
C THR A 32 17.73 -18.80 -5.23
N ARG A 33 16.81 -18.92 -6.20
CA ARG A 33 16.10 -17.78 -6.79
C ARG A 33 14.81 -17.49 -6.02
N TYR A 34 14.49 -16.22 -5.85
CA TYR A 34 13.22 -15.81 -5.23
C TYR A 34 12.09 -15.86 -6.26
N ARG A 35 10.98 -16.52 -5.92
CA ARG A 35 9.72 -16.37 -6.65
C ARG A 35 9.01 -15.14 -6.12
N ILE A 36 8.76 -14.15 -6.97
CA ILE A 36 8.09 -12.91 -6.58
C ILE A 36 6.73 -12.85 -7.26
N ILE A 37 5.71 -12.57 -6.48
CA ILE A 37 4.32 -12.57 -6.90
C ILE A 37 3.80 -11.13 -6.75
N PHE A 38 3.38 -10.58 -7.88
CA PHE A 38 2.70 -9.29 -7.97
C PHE A 38 1.25 -9.54 -8.37
N TYR A 39 0.35 -8.69 -7.90
CA TYR A 39 -1.05 -8.68 -8.32
C TYR A 39 -1.60 -7.25 -8.20
N ASP A 40 -2.60 -6.93 -9.02
CA ASP A 40 -3.37 -5.70 -8.86
C ASP A 40 -4.53 -5.99 -7.91
N GLN A 41 -4.70 -5.17 -6.87
CA GLN A 41 -5.83 -5.26 -5.94
C GLN A 41 -7.16 -5.10 -6.66
N LEU A 42 -8.17 -5.84 -6.20
CA LEU A 42 -9.53 -5.82 -6.70
C LEU A 42 -10.08 -4.39 -6.75
N GLY A 43 -10.58 -3.99 -7.92
CA GLY A 43 -11.01 -2.63 -8.21
C GLY A 43 -9.94 -1.73 -8.85
N SER A 44 -8.71 -2.22 -9.05
CA SER A 44 -7.59 -1.44 -9.61
C SER A 44 -6.88 -2.18 -10.74
N GLY A 45 -6.24 -1.44 -11.65
CA GLY A 45 -5.41 -2.01 -12.72
C GLY A 45 -6.11 -3.11 -13.52
N ARG A 46 -5.44 -4.27 -13.63
CA ARG A 46 -5.93 -5.46 -14.34
C ARG A 46 -7.04 -6.20 -13.59
N SER A 47 -7.33 -5.80 -12.35
CA SER A 47 -8.40 -6.32 -11.50
C SER A 47 -9.55 -5.31 -11.35
N ALA A 48 -9.67 -4.34 -12.25
CA ALA A 48 -10.71 -3.31 -12.21
C ALA A 48 -12.12 -3.90 -12.25
N VAL A 49 -13.01 -3.38 -11.39
CA VAL A 49 -14.45 -3.65 -11.45
C VAL A 49 -15.07 -2.64 -12.40
N ARG A 50 -15.93 -3.10 -13.32
CA ARG A 50 -16.62 -2.25 -14.28
C ARG A 50 -18.13 -2.28 -14.03
N ASN A 51 -18.81 -1.16 -14.24
CA ASN A 51 -20.27 -1.10 -14.20
C ASN A 51 -20.87 -1.72 -15.48
N SER A 52 -22.20 -1.69 -15.61
CA SER A 52 -22.90 -2.24 -16.77
C SER A 52 -22.57 -1.53 -18.10
N THR A 53 -22.07 -0.30 -18.06
CA THR A 53 -21.62 0.46 -19.24
C THR A 53 -20.13 0.25 -19.54
N GLY A 54 -19.43 -0.57 -18.74
CA GLY A 54 -18.00 -0.85 -18.91
C GLY A 54 -17.07 0.19 -18.27
N GLU A 55 -17.60 1.20 -17.59
CA GLU A 55 -16.80 2.22 -16.91
C GLU A 55 -16.24 1.68 -15.58
N PRO A 56 -15.01 2.08 -15.19
CA PRO A 56 -14.47 1.72 -13.89
C PRO A 56 -15.37 2.17 -12.75
N GLN A 57 -15.68 1.26 -11.84
CA GLN A 57 -16.37 1.55 -10.59
C GLN A 57 -15.61 0.95 -9.41
N ALA A 58 -15.83 1.49 -8.22
CA ALA A 58 -15.34 0.85 -7.01
C ALA A 58 -16.04 -0.50 -6.84
N ALA A 59 -15.35 -1.48 -6.23
CA ALA A 59 -16.04 -2.64 -5.69
C ALA A 59 -17.11 -2.20 -4.69
N THR A 60 -18.17 -2.99 -4.48
CA THR A 60 -19.22 -2.63 -3.52
C THR A 60 -18.62 -2.46 -2.12
N ALA A 61 -18.70 -1.23 -1.58
CA ALA A 61 -18.23 -0.86 -0.24
C ALA A 61 -16.79 -1.32 0.10
N PRO A 62 -15.76 -0.82 -0.63
CA PRO A 62 -14.39 -1.27 -0.40
C PRO A 62 -13.93 -0.80 0.99
N SER A 63 -13.22 -1.66 1.70
CA SER A 63 -12.64 -1.36 3.02
C SER A 63 -11.28 -2.04 3.16
N VAL A 64 -10.54 -1.72 4.21
CA VAL A 64 -9.29 -2.41 4.53
C VAL A 64 -9.53 -3.91 4.75
N TRP A 65 -10.64 -4.29 5.41
CA TRP A 65 -11.02 -5.70 5.62
C TRP A 65 -11.42 -6.41 4.33
N TYR A 66 -12.06 -5.71 3.39
CA TYR A 66 -12.37 -6.25 2.07
C TYR A 66 -11.09 -6.69 1.33
N LEU A 67 -10.09 -5.81 1.30
CA LEU A 67 -8.78 -6.12 0.69
C LEU A 67 -7.95 -7.11 1.52
N THR A 68 -8.20 -7.19 2.82
CA THR A 68 -7.61 -8.22 3.69
C THR A 68 -8.14 -9.61 3.36
N ALA A 69 -9.45 -9.74 3.09
CA ALA A 69 -10.06 -10.99 2.65
C ALA A 69 -9.59 -11.39 1.25
N GLU A 70 -9.45 -10.41 0.34
CA GLU A 70 -8.84 -10.62 -0.97
C GLU A 70 -7.40 -11.16 -0.83
N LEU A 71 -6.58 -10.54 0.03
CA LEU A 71 -5.21 -10.99 0.28
C LEU A 71 -5.18 -12.44 0.80
N GLN A 72 -6.09 -12.82 1.70
CA GLN A 72 -6.22 -14.20 2.15
C GLN A 72 -6.52 -15.16 0.99
N ALA A 73 -7.46 -14.80 0.11
CA ALA A 73 -7.80 -15.59 -1.06
C ALA A 73 -6.61 -15.71 -2.04
N MET A 74 -5.84 -14.64 -2.22
CA MET A 74 -4.61 -14.65 -3.02
C MET A 74 -3.52 -15.54 -2.42
N VAL A 75 -3.34 -15.52 -1.10
CA VAL A 75 -2.38 -16.38 -0.40
C VAL A 75 -2.77 -17.84 -0.56
N GLN A 76 -4.02 -18.20 -0.25
CA GLN A 76 -4.49 -19.59 -0.35
C GLN A 76 -4.51 -20.08 -1.80
N GLY A 77 -5.00 -19.25 -2.73
CA GLY A 77 -5.17 -19.59 -4.14
C GLY A 77 -3.89 -19.50 -4.98
N VAL A 78 -2.95 -18.60 -4.70
CA VAL A 78 -1.82 -18.39 -5.63
C VAL A 78 -0.51 -18.74 -4.98
N VAL A 79 -0.32 -18.27 -3.75
CA VAL A 79 0.94 -18.46 -3.03
C VAL A 79 1.08 -19.92 -2.59
N LEU A 80 0.09 -20.44 -1.86
CA LEU A 80 0.16 -21.75 -1.22
C LEU A 80 -0.29 -22.92 -2.11
N ARG A 81 -1.10 -22.70 -3.15
CA ARG A 81 -1.49 -23.79 -4.08
C ARG A 81 -0.28 -24.51 -4.72
N LYS A 82 0.82 -23.79 -4.93
CA LYS A 82 2.07 -24.35 -5.50
C LYS A 82 3.23 -24.37 -4.49
N ASN A 83 2.96 -24.18 -3.20
CA ASN A 83 3.97 -24.07 -2.16
C ASN A 83 3.39 -24.51 -0.81
N SER A 84 3.85 -25.64 -0.29
CA SER A 84 3.47 -26.12 1.04
C SER A 84 4.19 -25.38 2.17
N GLY A 85 5.30 -24.69 1.86
CA GLY A 85 6.11 -23.96 2.83
C GLY A 85 5.65 -22.51 3.09
N PRO A 86 6.34 -21.80 3.99
CA PRO A 86 6.01 -20.42 4.32
C PRO A 86 6.31 -19.44 3.17
N PHE A 87 5.79 -18.22 3.29
CA PHE A 87 6.00 -17.11 2.34
C PHE A 87 6.44 -15.83 3.05
N HIS A 88 7.01 -14.91 2.29
CA HIS A 88 7.29 -13.54 2.73
C HIS A 88 6.19 -12.63 2.21
N LEU A 89 5.75 -11.67 3.02
CA LEU A 89 4.79 -10.65 2.63
C LEU A 89 5.47 -9.27 2.68
N LEU A 90 5.36 -8.50 1.61
CA LEU A 90 5.79 -7.10 1.56
C LEU A 90 4.59 -6.22 1.24
N GLY A 91 4.34 -5.23 2.10
CA GLY A 91 3.35 -4.18 1.85
C GLY A 91 4.01 -2.81 1.79
N GLN A 92 3.67 -2.03 0.75
CA GLN A 92 4.15 -0.65 0.59
C GLN A 92 3.00 0.35 0.69
N GLY A 93 3.20 1.45 1.42
CA GLY A 93 2.16 2.49 1.56
C GLY A 93 0.87 1.92 2.14
N PHE A 94 -0.25 2.11 1.43
CA PHE A 94 -1.54 1.51 1.78
C PHE A 94 -1.51 -0.03 1.80
N GLY A 95 -0.68 -0.67 0.97
CA GLY A 95 -0.46 -2.11 1.02
C GLY A 95 0.17 -2.60 2.33
N GLY A 96 0.94 -1.72 3.01
CA GLY A 96 1.43 -1.98 4.36
C GLY A 96 0.31 -2.06 5.39
N LEU A 97 -0.72 -1.21 5.26
CA LEU A 97 -1.92 -1.28 6.11
C LEU A 97 -2.71 -2.56 5.89
N ILE A 98 -2.88 -2.97 4.62
CA ILE A 98 -3.54 -4.24 4.27
C ILE A 98 -2.76 -5.41 4.87
N ALA A 99 -1.43 -5.41 4.75
CA ALA A 99 -0.58 -6.47 5.29
C ALA A 99 -0.62 -6.53 6.83
N LEU A 100 -0.68 -5.37 7.51
CA LEU A 100 -0.90 -5.31 8.95
C LEU A 100 -2.29 -5.86 9.33
N SER A 101 -3.33 -5.40 8.66
CA SER A 101 -4.70 -5.88 8.86
C SER A 101 -4.80 -7.40 8.67
N TYR A 102 -4.09 -7.94 7.68
CA TYR A 102 -4.01 -9.37 7.42
C TYR A 102 -3.36 -10.15 8.57
N ALA A 103 -2.21 -9.68 9.07
CA ALA A 103 -1.52 -10.29 10.20
C ALA A 103 -2.34 -10.23 11.50
N THR A 104 -3.11 -9.17 11.71
CA THR A 104 -3.98 -9.06 12.90
C THR A 104 -5.28 -9.84 12.77
N THR A 105 -5.83 -9.95 11.56
CA THR A 105 -7.09 -10.65 11.30
C THR A 105 -6.91 -12.17 11.30
N TYR A 106 -5.79 -12.67 10.77
CA TYR A 106 -5.48 -14.10 10.68
C TYR A 106 -4.18 -14.46 11.42
N PRO A 107 -4.09 -14.21 12.74
CA PRO A 107 -2.83 -14.31 13.48
C PRO A 107 -2.28 -15.74 13.54
N ASP A 108 -3.14 -16.75 13.70
CA ASP A 108 -2.69 -18.16 13.75
C ASP A 108 -2.19 -18.63 12.39
N PHE A 109 -2.94 -18.30 11.32
CA PHE A 109 -2.56 -18.65 9.95
C PHE A 109 -1.25 -17.97 9.55
N THR A 110 -1.10 -16.68 9.86
CA THR A 110 0.12 -15.94 9.53
C THR A 110 1.30 -16.38 10.38
N GLN A 111 1.10 -16.74 11.65
CA GLN A 111 2.13 -17.36 12.47
C GLN A 111 2.66 -18.66 11.85
N GLU A 112 1.79 -19.48 11.25
CA GLU A 112 2.19 -20.75 10.65
C GLU A 112 2.78 -20.57 9.24
N LYS A 113 2.17 -19.72 8.41
CA LYS A 113 2.44 -19.66 6.96
C LYS A 113 3.29 -18.48 6.52
N MET A 114 3.43 -17.44 7.33
CA MET A 114 4.20 -16.23 6.96
C MET A 114 5.52 -16.18 7.71
N ALA A 115 6.63 -16.27 6.98
CA ALA A 115 7.96 -16.20 7.55
C ALA A 115 8.44 -14.77 7.82
N SER A 116 8.00 -13.79 7.03
CA SER A 116 8.32 -12.38 7.27
C SER A 116 7.22 -11.44 6.82
N LEU A 117 7.02 -10.37 7.56
CA LEU A 117 6.24 -9.20 7.16
C LEU A 117 7.19 -8.01 6.98
N ILE A 118 7.23 -7.48 5.77
CA ILE A 118 8.08 -6.34 5.39
C ILE A 118 7.17 -5.15 5.12
N LEU A 119 7.35 -4.08 5.91
CA LEU A 119 6.57 -2.86 5.79
C LEU A 119 7.44 -1.75 5.20
N ALA A 120 7.19 -1.38 3.94
CA ALA A 120 7.97 -0.38 3.21
C ALA A 120 7.19 0.95 3.16
N SER A 121 7.62 1.94 3.94
CA SER A 121 6.88 3.21 4.11
C SER A 121 5.37 2.98 4.32
N PRO A 122 4.97 2.13 5.30
CA PRO A 122 3.58 1.75 5.47
C PRO A 122 2.74 2.94 5.91
N ALA A 123 1.46 2.96 5.52
CA ALA A 123 0.49 3.79 6.23
C ALA A 123 0.41 3.33 7.70
N ALA A 124 0.35 4.29 8.62
CA ALA A 124 0.32 4.01 10.05
C ALA A 124 -0.91 3.15 10.42
N PRO A 125 -0.92 2.40 11.52
CA PRO A 125 -2.07 1.60 11.94
C PRO A 125 -3.37 2.39 12.15
N ASN A 126 -3.27 3.70 12.37
CA ASN A 126 -4.39 4.64 12.48
C ASN A 126 -4.28 5.68 11.34
N MET A 127 -5.33 5.78 10.52
CA MET A 127 -5.31 6.63 9.32
C MET A 127 -5.32 8.12 9.61
N HIS A 128 -5.94 8.57 10.71
CA HIS A 128 -5.90 9.99 11.10
C HIS A 128 -4.47 10.44 11.41
N SER A 129 -3.69 9.61 12.09
CA SER A 129 -2.26 9.90 12.33
C SER A 129 -1.44 10.00 11.04
N VAL A 130 -1.86 9.35 9.94
CA VAL A 130 -1.22 9.53 8.62
C VAL A 130 -1.52 10.91 8.07
N VAL A 131 -2.77 11.36 8.11
CA VAL A 131 -3.16 12.71 7.66
C VAL A 131 -2.43 13.78 8.45
N ASP A 132 -2.38 13.66 9.77
CA ASP A 132 -1.68 14.61 10.64
C ASP A 132 -0.19 14.72 10.25
N GLY A 133 0.46 13.57 10.01
CA GLY A 133 1.85 13.51 9.57
C GLY A 133 2.06 14.12 8.18
N VAL A 134 1.14 13.89 7.24
CA VAL A 134 1.18 14.50 5.90
C VAL A 134 1.08 16.03 6.02
N VAL A 135 0.09 16.54 6.73
CA VAL A 135 -0.13 18.00 6.89
C VAL A 135 1.06 18.65 7.62
N ALA A 136 1.59 18.00 8.66
CA ALA A 136 2.77 18.50 9.37
C ALA A 136 4.00 18.59 8.46
N ASN A 137 4.24 17.57 7.63
CA ASN A 137 5.33 17.58 6.65
C ASN A 137 5.12 18.66 5.59
N MET A 138 3.89 18.82 5.08
CA MET A 138 3.54 19.87 4.12
C MET A 138 3.87 21.25 4.68
N LYS A 139 3.41 21.55 5.90
CA LYS A 139 3.68 22.82 6.57
C LYS A 139 5.18 23.07 6.79
N ALA A 140 5.95 22.03 7.06
CA ALA A 140 7.38 22.14 7.36
C ALA A 140 8.27 22.29 6.12
N GLN A 141 7.90 21.67 4.99
CA GLN A 141 8.80 21.52 3.83
C GLN A 141 8.35 22.29 2.59
N MET A 142 7.07 22.66 2.48
CA MET A 142 6.55 23.36 1.30
C MET A 142 6.64 24.89 1.44
N PRO A 143 6.79 25.63 0.33
CA PRO A 143 6.57 27.07 0.33
C PRO A 143 5.18 27.42 0.89
N ALA A 144 5.11 28.42 1.76
CA ALA A 144 3.86 28.80 2.43
C ALA A 144 2.69 29.06 1.45
N PRO A 145 2.87 29.75 0.29
CA PRO A 145 1.78 29.91 -0.68
C PRO A 145 1.24 28.58 -1.21
N TYR A 146 2.11 27.62 -1.51
CA TYR A 146 1.70 26.29 -2.01
C TYR A 146 0.97 25.49 -0.93
N PHE A 147 1.45 25.54 0.31
CA PHE A 147 0.74 24.93 1.43
C PHE A 147 -0.68 25.48 1.57
N GLN A 148 -0.85 26.81 1.55
CA GLN A 148 -2.17 27.44 1.68
C GLN A 148 -3.12 27.07 0.54
N VAL A 149 -2.62 27.06 -0.71
CA VAL A 149 -3.41 26.65 -1.88
C VAL A 149 -3.93 25.22 -1.71
N LEU A 150 -3.06 24.26 -1.33
CA LEU A 150 -3.48 22.87 -1.15
C LEU A 150 -4.44 22.68 0.03
N MET A 151 -4.23 23.41 1.14
CA MET A 151 -5.11 23.34 2.30
C MET A 151 -6.46 24.00 2.08
N SER A 152 -6.56 24.97 1.17
CA SER A 152 -7.85 25.59 0.78
C SER A 152 -8.78 24.61 0.05
N GLY A 153 -8.22 23.59 -0.61
CA GLY A 153 -8.97 22.68 -1.48
C GLY A 153 -9.49 23.32 -2.77
N ASN A 154 -9.12 24.56 -3.09
CA ASN A 154 -9.54 25.22 -4.32
C ASN A 154 -8.74 24.71 -5.53
N THR A 155 -9.26 23.67 -6.18
CA THR A 155 -8.62 23.05 -7.35
C THR A 155 -8.61 23.93 -8.60
N THR A 156 -9.32 25.07 -8.59
CA THR A 156 -9.33 26.04 -9.69
C THR A 156 -8.31 27.17 -9.51
N ASP A 157 -7.60 27.21 -8.38
CA ASP A 157 -6.52 28.17 -8.16
C ASP A 157 -5.40 27.96 -9.22
N PRO A 158 -4.93 29.02 -9.92
CA PRO A 158 -3.87 28.89 -10.93
C PRO A 158 -2.58 28.26 -10.39
N ALA A 159 -2.30 28.39 -9.09
CA ALA A 159 -1.14 27.80 -8.44
C ALA A 159 -1.35 26.34 -8.02
N TRP A 160 -2.57 25.78 -8.13
CA TRP A 160 -2.90 24.42 -7.68
C TRP A 160 -1.97 23.35 -8.29
N GLY A 161 -1.80 23.39 -9.62
CA GLY A 161 -0.96 22.41 -10.32
C GLY A 161 0.51 22.45 -9.87
N ALA A 162 1.07 23.66 -9.71
CA ALA A 162 2.44 23.84 -9.23
C ALA A 162 2.60 23.42 -7.77
N ALA A 163 1.63 23.72 -6.91
CA ALA A 163 1.61 23.32 -5.52
C ALA A 163 1.54 21.79 -5.38
N LEU A 164 0.68 21.12 -6.16
CA LEU A 164 0.56 19.67 -6.18
C LEU A 164 1.83 18.99 -6.71
N ALA A 165 2.46 19.56 -7.74
CA ALA A 165 3.75 19.09 -8.24
C ALA A 165 4.87 19.21 -7.18
N ASN A 166 4.90 20.32 -6.44
CA ASN A 166 5.85 20.51 -5.33
C ASN A 166 5.64 19.46 -4.22
N TYR A 167 4.39 19.22 -3.82
CA TYR A 167 4.05 18.15 -2.88
C TYR A 167 4.53 16.78 -3.38
N ASN A 168 4.21 16.40 -4.62
CA ASN A 168 4.57 15.12 -5.21
C ASN A 168 6.10 14.91 -5.24
N ASN A 169 6.85 15.95 -5.63
CA ASN A 169 8.31 15.89 -5.69
C ASN A 169 8.95 15.76 -4.31
N LEU A 170 8.40 16.41 -3.28
CA LEU A 170 8.95 16.35 -1.93
C LEU A 170 8.60 15.06 -1.20
N MET A 171 7.39 14.53 -1.41
CA MET A 171 6.78 13.56 -0.48
C MET A 171 6.36 12.23 -1.12
N VAL A 172 6.22 12.18 -2.44
CA VAL A 172 5.75 10.96 -3.15
C VAL A 172 6.88 10.33 -3.96
N LEU A 173 7.47 11.08 -4.88
CA LEU A 173 8.54 10.59 -5.77
C LEU A 173 9.58 11.68 -6.02
N ARG A 174 10.83 11.42 -5.64
CA ARG A 174 11.97 12.33 -5.82
C ARG A 174 12.83 12.05 -7.06
N LEU A 175 12.47 11.02 -7.84
CA LEU A 175 13.21 10.65 -9.04
C LEU A 175 12.78 11.50 -10.23
N THR A 176 13.76 12.02 -10.97
CA THR A 176 13.54 12.77 -12.21
C THR A 176 14.52 12.26 -13.26
N PRO A 177 14.04 11.77 -14.43
CA PRO A 177 12.63 11.69 -14.84
C PRO A 177 11.81 10.68 -14.02
N THR A 178 10.48 10.82 -14.05
CA THR A 178 9.55 9.85 -13.44
C THR A 178 9.76 8.48 -14.09
N PRO A 179 10.01 7.40 -13.31
CA PRO A 179 10.21 6.08 -13.88
C PRO A 179 8.97 5.54 -14.60
N ASP A 180 9.18 4.80 -15.70
CA ASP A 180 8.10 4.21 -16.50
C ASP A 180 7.14 3.33 -15.69
N CYS A 181 7.66 2.62 -14.69
CA CYS A 181 6.83 1.79 -13.81
C CYS A 181 5.86 2.62 -12.97
N VAL A 182 6.25 3.83 -12.56
CA VAL A 182 5.38 4.78 -11.85
C VAL A 182 4.35 5.36 -12.81
N LEU A 183 4.76 5.75 -14.03
CA LEU A 183 3.83 6.23 -15.06
C LEU A 183 2.78 5.16 -15.41
N SER A 184 3.18 3.90 -15.52
CA SER A 184 2.28 2.75 -15.74
C SER A 184 1.28 2.61 -14.60
N THR A 185 1.72 2.78 -13.34
CA THR A 185 0.81 2.78 -12.19
C THR A 185 -0.16 3.95 -12.23
N VAL A 186 0.27 5.16 -12.59
CA VAL A 186 -0.64 6.32 -12.72
C VAL A 186 -1.73 6.02 -13.76
N ALA A 187 -1.36 5.49 -14.92
CA ALA A 187 -2.30 5.16 -15.99
C ALA A 187 -3.29 4.04 -15.61
N GLY A 188 -2.88 3.09 -14.76
CA GLY A 188 -3.71 1.97 -14.32
C GLY A 188 -4.43 2.17 -12.98
N SER A 189 -4.21 3.31 -12.31
CA SER A 189 -4.79 3.57 -10.99
C SER A 189 -6.30 3.79 -11.07
N SER A 190 -7.01 3.35 -10.03
CA SER A 190 -8.45 3.48 -9.90
C SER A 190 -8.81 4.64 -8.96
N ASP A 191 -9.24 5.74 -9.56
CA ASP A 191 -9.77 6.89 -8.81
C ASP A 191 -11.01 6.53 -8.00
N ALA A 192 -11.84 5.61 -8.49
CA ALA A 192 -13.01 5.12 -7.76
C ALA A 192 -12.61 4.40 -6.47
N MET A 193 -11.62 3.50 -6.53
CA MET A 193 -11.10 2.83 -5.33
C MET A 193 -10.40 3.81 -4.39
N ARG A 194 -9.58 4.71 -4.93
CA ARG A 194 -8.88 5.72 -4.13
C ARG A 194 -9.86 6.62 -3.38
N THR A 195 -10.90 7.09 -4.05
CA THR A 195 -11.93 7.96 -3.46
C THR A 195 -12.73 7.20 -2.41
N ALA A 196 -13.16 5.97 -2.71
CA ALA A 196 -13.97 5.18 -1.79
C ALA A 196 -13.21 4.75 -0.52
N LEU A 197 -11.90 4.47 -0.62
CA LEU A 197 -11.09 4.08 0.53
C LEU A 197 -10.49 5.27 1.27
N TRP A 198 -9.93 6.24 0.57
CA TRP A 198 -9.19 7.35 1.16
C TRP A 198 -9.91 8.67 1.03
N GLY A 199 -10.17 9.10 -0.20
CA GLY A 199 -10.64 10.44 -0.54
C GLY A 199 -9.82 11.05 -1.68
N HIS A 200 -10.12 12.32 -2.02
CA HIS A 200 -9.57 12.96 -3.21
C HIS A 200 -8.11 13.41 -3.06
N GLN A 201 -7.66 13.75 -1.85
CA GLN A 201 -6.29 14.21 -1.60
C GLN A 201 -5.64 13.42 -0.45
N PRO A 202 -4.30 13.31 -0.44
CA PRO A 202 -3.58 12.62 0.65
C PRO A 202 -3.87 13.17 2.05
N TRP A 203 -4.20 14.46 2.16
CA TRP A 203 -4.58 15.13 3.41
C TRP A 203 -6.11 15.18 3.66
N GLN A 204 -6.91 14.46 2.87
CA GLN A 204 -8.37 14.40 2.99
C GLN A 204 -8.83 12.95 3.13
N LEU A 205 -8.92 12.49 4.38
CA LEU A 205 -9.39 11.15 4.72
C LEU A 205 -10.90 11.17 4.94
N THR A 206 -11.65 10.97 3.86
CA THR A 206 -13.13 10.96 3.86
C THR A 206 -13.72 9.60 3.47
N GLY A 207 -12.89 8.69 2.96
CA GLY A 207 -13.29 7.35 2.55
C GLY A 207 -13.37 6.35 3.70
N ASN A 208 -13.71 5.10 3.35
CA ASN A 208 -13.97 4.01 4.29
C ASN A 208 -12.77 3.64 5.17
N ALA A 209 -11.54 3.93 4.75
CA ALA A 209 -10.34 3.68 5.55
C ALA A 209 -10.27 4.55 6.82
N ALA A 210 -11.02 5.66 6.89
CA ALA A 210 -11.12 6.50 8.09
C ALA A 210 -11.50 5.73 9.35
N ARG A 211 -12.25 4.62 9.19
CA ARG A 211 -12.70 3.76 10.29
C ARG A 211 -11.65 2.74 10.75
N THR A 212 -10.46 2.76 10.15
CA THR A 212 -9.40 1.78 10.42
C THR A 212 -8.48 2.29 11.51
N ASP A 213 -8.47 1.58 12.65
CA ASP A 213 -7.45 1.71 13.69
C ASP A 213 -7.03 0.31 14.16
N LEU A 214 -5.86 -0.13 13.71
CA LEU A 214 -5.29 -1.42 14.06
C LEU A 214 -4.42 -1.37 15.33
N LYS A 215 -4.24 -0.21 15.99
CA LYS A 215 -3.31 -0.05 17.12
C LYS A 215 -3.54 -1.08 18.22
N ARG A 216 -4.81 -1.34 18.55
CA ARG A 216 -5.20 -2.31 19.60
C ARG A 216 -5.01 -3.75 19.17
N ASP A 217 -5.02 -4.01 17.87
CA ASP A 217 -4.85 -5.35 17.31
C ASP A 217 -3.39 -5.71 17.05
N LEU A 218 -2.46 -4.75 17.01
CA LEU A 218 -1.03 -5.01 16.77
C LEU A 218 -0.41 -6.10 17.65
N PRO A 219 -0.75 -6.24 18.96
CA PRO A 219 -0.24 -7.33 19.79
C PRO A 219 -0.62 -8.74 19.28
N ARG A 220 -1.62 -8.85 18.41
CA ARG A 220 -2.02 -10.11 17.77
C ARG A 220 -1.07 -10.54 16.66
N VAL A 221 -0.20 -9.65 16.17
CA VAL A 221 0.82 -9.99 15.18
C VAL A 221 1.89 -10.85 15.85
N ARG A 222 1.78 -12.16 15.68
CA ARG A 222 2.72 -13.15 16.23
C ARG A 222 3.92 -13.31 15.28
N HIS A 223 5.04 -13.83 15.79
CA HIS A 223 6.35 -14.00 15.11
C HIS A 223 7.29 -12.79 14.98
N PHE A 224 6.85 -11.54 14.84
CA PHE A 224 7.80 -10.43 14.60
C PHE A 224 8.39 -9.77 15.86
N PHE A 225 7.70 -9.87 17.00
CA PHE A 225 8.09 -9.18 18.23
C PHE A 225 8.57 -10.11 19.37
N ASN A 226 8.62 -11.42 19.13
CA ASN A 226 9.00 -12.42 20.16
C ASN A 226 10.49 -12.77 20.19
N HIS A 227 11.32 -12.17 19.34
CA HIS A 227 12.74 -12.09 19.64
C HIS A 227 12.90 -11.05 20.75
N LYS A 228 12.85 -11.52 22.01
CA LYS A 228 13.49 -10.80 23.11
C LYS A 228 14.85 -10.34 22.58
N LEU A 229 15.05 -9.03 22.51
CA LEU A 229 16.38 -8.44 22.40
C LEU A 229 17.18 -9.07 23.55
N GLN A 230 17.99 -10.07 23.26
CA GLN A 230 18.90 -10.58 24.27
C GLN A 230 19.85 -9.43 24.57
N PRO A 231 19.95 -8.99 25.83
CA PRO A 231 20.95 -7.99 26.17
C PRO A 231 22.31 -8.59 25.81
N HIS A 232 23.04 -7.92 24.93
CA HIS A 232 24.44 -8.22 24.72
C HIS A 232 25.14 -8.04 26.06
N SER A 233 25.59 -9.16 26.64
CA SER A 233 26.49 -9.22 27.79
C SER A 233 27.89 -8.77 27.39
#